data_AF-A0A1A9X3I7-F1
#
_entry.id   AF-A0A1A9X3I7-F1
#
_cell.length_a   1.000
_cell.length_b   1.000
_cell.length_c   1.000
_cell.angle_alpha   90.00
_cell.angle_beta   90.00
_cell.angle_gamma   90.00
#
_symmetry.space_group_name_H-M   'P 1'
#
loop_
_entity.id
_entity.type
_entity.pdbx_description
1 polymer ?
#
loop_
_entity_poly.entity_id
_entity_poly.type
_entity_poly.pdbx_seq_one_letter_code
_entity_poly.pdbx_strand_id
1 'polypeptide(L)'
;MNCKLGGSLWSLKIPFKQNVMICGIDVYRETTTKAISVAAFVASLDNNCTKWYSKAIIQNEKAEILNGLCCCLISALNAYQSENKVFPDNIIIYRDGVGDGQLQVCENYEIPQLEEACRKLLEQVVKITFIVVKKHTNTRYFSMNQNGFESPAPGTIVDKTITRTGSDNFFLISQTIKQGTASPTHYIVLRDDAQFSPDIIQRLTYKLCFLYYNWPGTISVPACCMYAHKMAFFVGKTIKRTSSEELSCTLFYLFFIKLLQ
;
A
#
# COMPACT_ATOMS: atom_id res chain seq x y z
N MET A 1 -18.96 11.17 3.47
CA MET A 1 -20.03 10.91 2.49
C MET A 1 -19.52 11.07 1.07
N ASN A 2 -18.87 12.19 0.72
CA ASN A 2 -18.29 12.44 -0.62
C ASN A 2 -17.46 11.27 -1.20
N CYS A 3 -16.49 10.73 -0.45
CA CYS A 3 -15.63 9.63 -0.91
C CYS A 3 -16.35 8.32 -1.22
N LYS A 4 -17.50 8.06 -0.56
CA LYS A 4 -18.31 6.87 -0.85
C LYS A 4 -19.04 6.97 -2.19
N LEU A 5 -19.23 8.19 -2.68
CA LEU A 5 -19.86 8.49 -3.97
C LEU A 5 -18.82 8.73 -5.07
N GLY A 6 -17.53 8.47 -4.80
CA GLY A 6 -16.43 8.66 -5.75
C GLY A 6 -15.79 10.05 -5.74
N GLY A 7 -16.23 10.96 -4.87
CA GLY A 7 -15.64 12.30 -4.76
C GLY A 7 -14.32 12.31 -3.96
N SER A 8 -13.39 13.18 -4.33
CA SER A 8 -12.15 13.42 -3.59
C SER A 8 -12.28 14.63 -2.67
N LEU A 9 -11.60 14.62 -1.52
CA LEU A 9 -11.62 15.75 -0.57
C LEU A 9 -10.44 16.71 -0.79
N TRP A 10 -9.26 16.15 -1.05
CA TRP A 10 -8.06 16.88 -1.38
C TRP A 10 -7.18 16.03 -2.30
N SER A 11 -6.18 16.65 -2.91
CA SER A 11 -5.19 15.99 -3.75
C SER A 11 -3.81 16.55 -3.48
N LEU A 12 -2.78 15.80 -3.87
CA LEU A 12 -1.41 16.26 -3.82
C LEU A 12 -0.79 16.06 -5.20
N LYS A 13 0.10 16.98 -5.58
CA LYS A 13 0.92 16.79 -6.77
C LYS A 13 1.95 15.68 -6.51
N ILE A 14 1.81 14.58 -7.26
CA ILE A 14 2.72 13.44 -7.24
C ILE A 14 3.85 13.69 -8.25
N PRO A 15 5.12 13.40 -7.92
CA PRO A 15 6.27 13.84 -8.71
C PRO A 15 6.54 12.97 -9.96
N PHE A 16 5.52 12.42 -10.62
CA PHE A 16 5.68 11.63 -11.83
C PHE A 16 5.19 12.39 -13.07
N LYS A 17 5.98 12.33 -14.15
CA LYS A 17 5.59 12.83 -15.48
C LYS A 17 4.94 11.75 -16.35
N GLN A 18 5.28 10.48 -16.07
CA GLN A 18 4.77 9.28 -16.74
C GLN A 18 3.52 8.74 -16.02
N ASN A 19 2.80 7.84 -16.67
CA ASN A 19 1.60 7.22 -16.10
C ASN A 19 2.03 6.13 -15.12
N VAL A 20 1.79 6.36 -13.83
CA VAL A 20 2.17 5.44 -12.75
C VAL A 20 0.93 4.99 -12.02
N MET A 21 0.74 3.68 -11.93
CA MET A 21 -0.30 3.08 -11.11
C MET A 21 0.28 2.69 -9.75
N ILE A 22 -0.30 3.22 -8.68
CA ILE A 22 0.12 2.95 -7.30
C ILE A 22 -0.86 1.96 -6.68
N CYS A 23 -0.33 0.83 -6.24
CA CYS A 23 -1.10 -0.27 -5.67
C CYS A 23 -0.80 -0.45 -4.18
N GLY A 24 -1.78 -0.95 -3.44
CA GLY A 24 -1.68 -1.34 -2.04
C GLY A 24 -2.27 -2.73 -1.85
N ILE A 25 -1.55 -3.58 -1.11
CA ILE A 25 -1.97 -4.96 -0.85
C ILE A 25 -1.87 -5.24 0.65
N ASP A 26 -2.98 -5.65 1.26
CA ASP A 26 -3.00 -6.13 2.65
C ASP A 26 -3.78 -7.45 2.76
N VAL A 27 -3.41 -8.27 3.76
CA VAL A 27 -4.05 -9.56 4.02
C VAL A 27 -4.50 -9.60 5.47
N TYR A 28 -5.82 -9.67 5.67
CA TYR A 28 -6.43 -9.91 6.97
C TYR A 28 -6.56 -11.41 7.22
N ARG A 29 -6.25 -11.87 8.44
CA ARG A 29 -6.44 -13.27 8.87
C ARG A 29 -7.25 -13.31 10.16
N GLU A 30 -8.33 -14.08 10.17
CA GLU A 30 -9.10 -14.34 11.39
C GLU A 30 -8.39 -15.45 12.20
N THR A 31 -8.17 -15.23 13.50
CA THR A 31 -7.41 -16.15 14.38
C THR A 31 -8.24 -17.30 14.94
N THR A 32 -9.51 -17.44 14.53
CA THR A 32 -10.46 -18.44 15.04
C THR A 32 -10.38 -19.75 14.24
N THR A 33 -10.97 -20.84 14.78
CA THR A 33 -10.89 -22.25 14.34
C THR A 33 -11.26 -22.55 12.88
N LYS A 34 -11.86 -21.61 12.13
CA LYS A 34 -11.97 -21.66 10.66
C LYS A 34 -11.20 -20.46 10.10
N ALA A 35 -9.90 -20.64 9.86
CA ALA A 35 -8.99 -19.56 9.47
C ALA A 35 -9.30 -19.06 8.04
N ILE A 36 -10.24 -18.12 7.94
CA ILE A 36 -10.50 -17.39 6.70
C ILE A 36 -9.44 -16.29 6.57
N SER A 37 -8.85 -16.20 5.39
CA SER A 37 -7.98 -15.10 5.01
C SER A 37 -8.64 -14.23 3.95
N VAL A 38 -8.46 -12.92 4.05
CA VAL A 38 -9.00 -11.97 3.07
C VAL A 38 -7.86 -11.11 2.56
N ALA A 39 -7.54 -11.26 1.29
CA ALA A 39 -6.61 -10.38 0.60
C ALA A 39 -7.37 -9.22 -0.04
N ALA A 40 -6.90 -8.00 0.15
CA ALA A 40 -7.42 -6.82 -0.53
C ALA A 40 -6.34 -6.19 -1.40
N PHE A 41 -6.75 -5.80 -2.59
CA PHE A 41 -5.93 -5.12 -3.57
C PHE A 41 -6.59 -3.78 -3.90
N VAL A 42 -5.82 -2.71 -3.80
CA VAL A 42 -6.26 -1.34 -4.11
C VAL A 42 -5.29 -0.73 -5.10
N ALA A 43 -5.77 -0.04 -6.13
CA ALA A 43 -4.95 0.60 -7.16
C ALA A 43 -5.46 2.00 -7.49
N SER A 44 -4.55 2.95 -7.69
CA SER A 44 -4.89 4.30 -8.14
C SER A 44 -5.31 4.29 -9.61
N LEU A 45 -6.35 5.05 -9.95
CA LEU A 45 -6.83 5.18 -11.32
C LEU A 45 -6.39 6.49 -11.99
N ASP A 46 -5.76 7.41 -11.25
CA ASP A 46 -5.31 8.71 -11.73
C ASP A 46 -3.93 9.09 -11.16
N ASN A 47 -3.22 9.97 -11.85
CA ASN A 47 -1.87 10.40 -11.48
C ASN A 47 -1.81 11.22 -10.16
N ASN A 48 -2.94 11.74 -9.69
CA ASN A 48 -3.02 12.43 -8.39
C ASN A 48 -3.43 11.49 -7.25
N CYS A 49 -3.67 10.21 -7.54
CA CYS A 49 -4.14 9.18 -6.59
C CYS A 49 -5.37 9.61 -5.78
N THR A 50 -6.34 10.19 -6.46
CA THR A 50 -7.63 10.60 -5.89
C THR A 50 -8.74 9.58 -6.16
N LYS A 51 -8.62 8.82 -7.25
CA LYS A 51 -9.53 7.75 -7.63
C LYS A 51 -8.86 6.40 -7.39
N TRP A 52 -9.62 5.46 -6.84
CA TRP A 52 -9.10 4.15 -6.44
C TRP A 52 -10.03 3.03 -6.92
N TYR A 53 -9.43 2.01 -7.50
CA TYR A 53 -10.03 0.70 -7.69
C TYR A 53 -9.70 -0.18 -6.49
N SER A 54 -10.66 -1.00 -6.05
CA SER A 54 -10.53 -1.83 -4.86
C SER A 54 -11.22 -3.17 -5.08
N LYS A 55 -10.54 -4.27 -4.77
CA LYS A 55 -11.10 -5.63 -4.85
C LYS A 55 -10.57 -6.47 -3.70
N ALA A 56 -11.47 -7.20 -3.05
CA ALA A 56 -11.13 -8.14 -1.98
C ALA A 56 -11.48 -9.56 -2.39
N ILE A 57 -10.64 -10.51 -1.98
CA ILE A 57 -10.80 -11.93 -2.27
C ILE A 57 -10.72 -12.68 -0.94
N ILE A 58 -11.70 -13.54 -0.70
CA ILE A 58 -11.79 -14.41 0.46
C ILE A 58 -11.21 -15.77 0.09
N GLN A 59 -10.26 -16.25 0.87
CA GLN A 59 -9.48 -17.45 0.56
C GLN A 59 -9.26 -18.30 1.81
N ASN A 60 -9.22 -19.60 1.58
CA ASN A 60 -9.02 -20.60 2.63
C ASN A 60 -7.55 -21.07 2.70
N GLU A 61 -6.78 -20.93 1.61
CA GLU A 61 -5.39 -21.36 1.53
C GLU A 61 -4.42 -20.26 1.05
N LYS A 62 -3.15 -20.36 1.46
CA LYS A 62 -2.11 -19.39 1.09
C LYS A 62 -1.79 -19.36 -0.40
N ALA A 63 -1.87 -20.49 -1.09
CA ALA A 63 -1.61 -20.57 -2.53
C ALA A 63 -2.67 -19.84 -3.35
N GLU A 64 -3.91 -19.79 -2.87
CA GLU A 64 -5.00 -19.05 -3.52
C GLU A 64 -4.75 -17.54 -3.51
N ILE A 65 -4.04 -17.02 -2.50
CA ILE A 65 -3.70 -15.59 -2.37
C ILE A 65 -3.01 -15.09 -3.62
N LEU A 66 -1.99 -15.81 -4.08
CA LEU A 66 -1.19 -15.43 -5.24
C LEU A 66 -2.03 -15.36 -6.52
N ASN A 67 -2.82 -16.40 -6.80
CA ASN A 67 -3.71 -16.44 -7.95
C ASN A 67 -4.75 -15.32 -7.89
N GLY A 68 -5.30 -15.06 -6.69
CA GLY A 68 -6.24 -13.97 -6.47
C GLY A 68 -5.64 -12.59 -6.74
N LEU A 69 -4.41 -12.34 -6.29
CA LEU A 69 -3.72 -11.07 -6.52
C LEU A 69 -3.50 -10.81 -8.02
N CYS A 70 -3.18 -11.84 -8.81
CA CYS A 70 -3.07 -11.73 -10.26
C CYS A 70 -4.41 -11.31 -10.90
N CYS A 71 -5.51 -11.94 -10.51
CA CYS A 71 -6.84 -11.57 -10.97
C CYS A 71 -7.23 -10.14 -10.59
N CYS A 72 -6.87 -9.71 -9.37
CA CYS A 72 -7.05 -8.33 -8.91
C CYS A 72 -6.26 -7.33 -9.75
N LEU A 73 -4.99 -7.62 -10.03
CA LEU A 73 -4.13 -6.77 -10.84
C LEU A 73 -4.67 -6.61 -12.26
N ILE A 74 -5.08 -7.70 -12.91
CA ILE A 74 -5.69 -7.66 -14.25
C ILE A 74 -6.96 -6.81 -14.24
N SER A 75 -7.83 -7.01 -13.24
CA SER A 75 -9.06 -6.21 -13.11
C SER A 75 -8.75 -4.72 -12.91
N ALA A 76 -7.74 -4.40 -12.10
CA ALA A 76 -7.29 -3.03 -11.85
C ALA A 76 -6.69 -2.37 -13.10
N LEU A 77 -5.90 -3.12 -13.89
CA LEU A 77 -5.34 -2.64 -15.16
C LEU A 77 -6.45 -2.32 -16.18
N ASN A 78 -7.46 -3.18 -16.29
CA ASN A 78 -8.61 -2.92 -17.15
C ASN A 78 -9.40 -1.67 -16.69
N ALA A 79 -9.57 -1.48 -15.38
CA ALA A 79 -10.19 -0.28 -14.83
C ALA A 79 -9.33 0.98 -15.07
N TYR A 80 -8.01 0.87 -14.99
CA TYR A 80 -7.10 1.96 -15.31
C TYR A 80 -7.19 2.35 -16.80
N GLN A 81 -7.21 1.36 -17.69
CA GLN A 81 -7.32 1.57 -19.14
C GLN A 81 -8.68 2.17 -19.52
N SER A 82 -9.78 1.74 -18.88
CA SER A 82 -11.10 2.28 -19.20
C SER A 82 -11.21 3.78 -18.88
N GLU A 83 -10.59 4.21 -17.79
CA GLU A 83 -10.53 5.61 -17.34
C GLU A 83 -9.52 6.45 -18.15
N ASN A 84 -8.30 5.96 -18.36
CA ASN A 84 -7.20 6.74 -18.96
C ASN A 84 -7.00 6.52 -20.46
N LYS A 85 -7.67 5.52 -21.05
CA LYS A 85 -7.50 5.04 -22.43
C LYS A 85 -6.13 4.45 -22.75
N VAL A 86 -5.25 4.38 -21.76
CA VAL A 86 -3.90 3.81 -21.85
C VAL A 86 -3.64 2.96 -20.60
N PHE A 87 -2.71 2.01 -20.72
CA PHE A 87 -2.19 1.28 -19.57
C PHE A 87 -1.08 2.08 -18.86
N PRO A 88 -0.81 1.80 -17.57
CA PRO A 88 0.26 2.49 -16.86
C PRO A 88 1.64 2.05 -17.37
N ASP A 89 2.57 2.99 -17.44
CA ASP A 89 3.97 2.73 -17.84
C ASP A 89 4.74 1.99 -16.73
N ASN A 90 4.39 2.29 -15.47
CA ASN A 90 5.03 1.71 -14.29
C ASN A 90 4.00 1.40 -13.21
N ILE A 91 4.24 0.34 -12.45
CA ILE A 91 3.39 -0.08 -11.35
C ILE A 91 4.23 -0.09 -10.06
N ILE A 92 3.80 0.68 -9.06
CA ILE A 92 4.44 0.70 -7.74
C ILE A 92 3.51 0.00 -6.76
N ILE A 93 3.95 -1.10 -6.17
CA ILE A 93 3.15 -1.93 -5.27
C ILE A 93 3.67 -1.80 -3.86
N TYR A 94 2.81 -1.34 -2.94
CA TYR A 94 3.08 -1.36 -1.51
C TYR A 94 2.39 -2.56 -0.83
N ARG A 95 3.18 -3.49 -0.32
CA ARG A 95 2.72 -4.75 0.29
C ARG A 95 2.89 -4.70 1.81
N ASP A 96 1.78 -4.74 2.55
CA ASP A 96 1.74 -4.68 4.02
C ASP A 96 1.57 -6.07 4.68
N GLY A 97 1.96 -6.25 5.94
CA GLY A 97 1.69 -7.51 6.66
C GLY A 97 2.56 -8.70 6.22
N VAL A 98 3.79 -8.45 5.78
CA VAL A 98 4.78 -9.47 5.41
C VAL A 98 5.84 -9.61 6.51
N GLY A 99 5.98 -10.82 7.06
CA GLY A 99 7.05 -11.13 8.03
C GLY A 99 8.43 -11.30 7.37
N ASP A 100 9.51 -11.25 8.15
CA ASP A 100 10.89 -11.38 7.64
C ASP A 100 11.12 -12.68 6.84
N GLY A 101 10.61 -13.81 7.34
CA GLY A 101 10.71 -15.11 6.65
C GLY A 101 9.84 -15.23 5.39
N GLN A 102 8.99 -14.24 5.09
CA GLN A 102 8.15 -14.23 3.90
C GLN A 102 8.67 -13.31 2.80
N LEU A 103 9.73 -12.54 3.04
CA LEU A 103 10.31 -11.63 2.03
C LEU A 103 10.76 -12.39 0.78
N GLN A 104 11.44 -13.53 0.97
CA GLN A 104 11.87 -14.41 -0.13
C GLN A 104 10.67 -15.01 -0.89
N VAL A 105 9.54 -15.21 -0.21
CA VAL A 105 8.32 -15.70 -0.88
C VAL A 105 7.74 -14.61 -1.77
N CYS A 106 7.71 -13.36 -1.30
CA CYS A 106 7.30 -12.23 -2.14
C CYS A 106 8.21 -12.09 -3.36
N GLU A 107 9.53 -12.14 -3.15
CA GLU A 107 10.54 -11.96 -4.20
C GLU A 107 10.50 -13.08 -5.25
N ASN A 108 10.46 -14.34 -4.82
CA ASN A 108 10.55 -15.49 -5.73
C ASN A 108 9.20 -15.94 -6.31
N TYR A 109 8.07 -15.57 -5.69
CA TYR A 109 6.75 -16.06 -6.11
C TYR A 109 5.72 -14.96 -6.35
N GLU A 110 5.54 -13.97 -5.45
CA GLU A 110 4.52 -12.90 -5.67
C GLU A 110 4.89 -12.05 -6.88
N ILE A 111 6.12 -11.53 -6.93
CA ILE A 111 6.54 -10.60 -7.97
C ILE A 111 6.52 -11.24 -9.37
N PRO A 112 7.11 -12.44 -9.60
CA PRO A 112 7.11 -13.05 -10.93
C PRO A 112 5.71 -13.38 -11.46
N GLN A 113 4.77 -13.71 -10.57
CA GLN A 113 3.38 -13.98 -10.96
C GLN A 113 2.63 -12.71 -11.35
N LEU A 114 2.86 -11.60 -10.64
CA LEU A 114 2.31 -10.30 -11.02
C LEU A 114 2.87 -9.83 -12.37
N GLU A 115 4.17 -10.05 -12.61
CA GLU A 115 4.81 -9.78 -13.91
C GLU A 115 4.21 -10.65 -15.02
N GLU A 116 3.98 -11.94 -14.76
CA GLU A 116 3.33 -12.83 -15.73
C GLU A 116 1.89 -12.40 -16.03
N ALA A 117 1.14 -11.96 -15.02
CA ALA A 117 -0.20 -11.43 -15.22
C ALA A 117 -0.19 -10.16 -16.10
N CYS A 118 0.75 -9.24 -15.87
CA CYS A 118 0.95 -8.07 -16.73
C CYS A 118 1.32 -8.48 -18.16
N ARG A 119 2.26 -9.41 -18.33
CA ARG A 119 2.75 -9.85 -19.64
C ARG A 119 1.64 -10.50 -20.47
N LYS A 120 0.78 -11.30 -19.84
CA LYS A 120 -0.37 -11.95 -20.49
C LYS A 120 -1.41 -10.95 -20.99
N LEU A 121 -1.60 -9.83 -20.29
CA LEU A 121 -2.61 -8.84 -20.64
C LEU A 121 -2.09 -7.81 -21.65
N LEU A 122 -0.87 -7.33 -21.46
CA LEU A 122 -0.37 -6.13 -22.12
C LEU A 122 0.52 -6.43 -23.32
N GLU A 123 0.95 -7.68 -23.49
CA GLU A 123 1.95 -8.12 -24.48
C GLU A 123 3.29 -7.37 -24.42
N GLN A 124 3.47 -6.51 -23.42
CA GLN A 124 4.66 -5.70 -23.16
C GLN A 124 5.13 -5.89 -21.72
N VAL A 125 6.42 -5.61 -21.49
CA VAL A 125 7.02 -5.66 -20.15
C VAL A 125 6.69 -4.36 -19.42
N VAL A 126 5.81 -4.45 -18.42
CA VAL A 126 5.58 -3.35 -17.47
C VAL A 126 6.61 -3.42 -16.37
N LYS A 127 7.16 -2.26 -16.02
CA LYS A 127 8.14 -2.12 -14.94
C LYS A 127 7.42 -2.14 -13.59
N ILE A 128 7.83 -3.05 -12.70
CA ILE A 128 7.26 -3.18 -11.37
C ILE A 128 8.29 -2.74 -10.32
N THR A 129 7.84 -1.87 -9.42
CA THR A 129 8.56 -1.52 -8.20
C THR A 129 7.78 -2.09 -7.02
N PHE A 130 8.37 -3.04 -6.29
CA PHE A 130 7.71 -3.75 -5.19
C PHE A 130 8.33 -3.35 -3.85
N ILE A 131 7.50 -2.77 -2.98
CA ILE A 131 7.91 -2.20 -1.70
C ILE A 131 7.14 -2.88 -0.58
N VAL A 132 7.84 -3.55 0.32
CA VAL A 132 7.25 -4.12 1.54
C VAL A 132 7.20 -3.07 2.64
N VAL A 133 6.03 -2.94 3.27
CA VAL A 133 5.75 -2.00 4.36
C VAL A 133 5.66 -2.75 5.68
N LYS A 134 6.45 -2.34 6.67
CA LYS A 134 6.47 -2.92 8.02
C LYS A 134 6.18 -1.85 9.07
N LYS A 135 4.96 -1.90 9.62
CA LYS A 135 4.45 -0.94 10.62
C LYS A 135 5.00 -1.16 12.03
N HIS A 136 5.18 -2.41 12.42
CA HIS A 136 5.55 -2.80 13.78
C HIS A 136 7.01 -3.19 13.83
N THR A 137 7.89 -2.20 13.93
CA THR A 137 9.31 -2.42 14.15
C THR A 137 9.67 -2.16 15.62
N ASN A 138 10.67 -2.87 16.13
CA ASN A 138 11.22 -2.63 17.47
C ASN A 138 12.14 -1.40 17.50
N THR A 139 12.51 -0.88 16.33
CA THR A 139 13.36 0.30 16.18
C THR A 139 12.65 1.56 16.66
N ARG A 140 13.31 2.38 17.46
CA ARG A 140 12.85 3.71 17.86
C ARG A 140 13.94 4.71 17.55
N TYR A 141 13.54 5.86 16.99
CA TYR A 141 14.44 6.96 16.70
C TYR A 141 14.12 8.13 17.63
N PHE A 142 15.17 8.85 18.02
CA PHE A 142 15.08 10.04 18.85
C PHE A 142 15.91 11.14 18.21
N SER A 143 15.40 12.36 18.24
CA SER A 143 16.16 13.56 17.92
C SER A 143 16.78 14.10 19.21
N MET A 144 18.06 14.47 19.15
CA MET A 144 18.77 15.06 20.27
C MET A 144 18.57 16.58 20.23
N ASN A 145 17.88 17.11 21.24
CA ASN A 145 17.72 18.55 21.46
C ASN A 145 18.53 18.97 22.70
N GLN A 146 18.78 20.28 22.86
CA GLN A 146 19.55 20.83 23.98
C GLN A 146 18.95 20.46 25.36
N ASN A 147 17.64 20.18 25.41
CA ASN A 147 16.90 19.87 26.62
C ASN A 147 16.56 18.37 26.80
N GLY A 148 17.06 17.48 25.92
CA GLY A 148 16.84 16.03 26.04
C GLY A 148 16.54 15.33 24.72
N PHE A 149 15.96 14.13 24.82
CA PHE A 149 15.56 13.31 23.68
C PHE A 149 14.08 13.51 23.36
N GLU A 150 13.79 13.85 22.10
CA GLU A 150 12.43 14.02 21.61
C GLU A 150 12.14 13.10 20.42
N SER A 151 10.85 12.88 20.14
CA SER A 151 10.46 12.15 18.95
C SER A 151 10.82 12.96 17.70
N PRO A 152 11.43 12.36 16.66
CA PRO A 152 11.73 13.07 15.42
C PRO A 152 10.48 13.65 14.77
N ALA A 153 10.67 14.74 14.02
CA ALA A 153 9.58 15.39 13.31
C ALA A 153 9.01 14.50 12.19
N PRO A 154 7.71 14.60 11.88
CA PRO A 154 7.12 13.96 10.71
C PRO A 154 7.88 14.33 9.43
N GLY A 155 8.10 13.34 8.57
CA GLY A 155 8.93 13.47 7.36
C GLY A 155 10.39 13.08 7.58
N THR A 156 10.80 12.73 8.80
CA THR A 156 12.15 12.21 9.06
C THR A 156 12.34 10.87 8.36
N ILE A 157 13.39 10.78 7.54
CA ILE A 157 13.80 9.58 6.80
C ILE A 157 15.17 9.13 7.30
N VAL A 158 15.36 7.82 7.46
CA VAL A 158 16.65 7.21 7.84
C VAL A 158 16.98 6.09 6.86
N ASP A 159 18.06 6.24 6.08
CA ASP A 159 18.42 5.37 4.96
C ASP A 159 19.88 4.84 4.97
N LYS A 160 20.80 5.44 5.75
CA LYS A 160 22.25 5.16 5.63
C LYS A 160 22.92 4.31 6.71
N THR A 161 22.34 4.16 7.91
CA THR A 161 23.12 3.65 9.08
C THR A 161 22.58 2.37 9.71
N ILE A 162 21.26 2.12 9.64
CA ILE A 162 20.58 0.98 10.32
C ILE A 162 19.82 0.13 9.29
N THR A 163 20.16 0.28 8.02
CA THR A 163 19.52 -0.42 6.92
C THR A 163 20.23 -1.76 6.71
N ARG A 164 19.46 -2.83 6.40
CA ARG A 164 20.05 -4.15 6.15
C ARG A 164 21.07 -4.05 5.02
N THR A 165 22.30 -4.48 5.26
CA THR A 165 23.37 -4.49 4.26
C THR A 165 22.91 -5.24 3.00
N GLY A 166 22.99 -4.59 1.84
CA GLY A 166 22.65 -5.19 0.54
C GLY A 166 21.17 -5.17 0.15
N SER A 167 20.29 -4.45 0.86
CA SER A 167 18.89 -4.25 0.43
C SER A 167 18.53 -2.78 0.46
N ASP A 168 17.89 -2.25 -0.58
CA ASP A 168 17.40 -0.87 -0.59
C ASP A 168 16.23 -0.73 0.39
N ASN A 169 16.47 -0.10 1.53
CA ASN A 169 15.44 0.07 2.55
C ASN A 169 15.60 1.42 3.27
N PHE A 170 14.52 1.90 3.86
CA PHE A 170 14.52 3.13 4.63
C PHE A 170 13.44 3.11 5.70
N PHE A 171 13.65 3.89 6.76
CA PHE A 171 12.63 4.17 7.75
C PHE A 171 12.05 5.55 7.50
N LEU A 172 10.73 5.68 7.66
CA LEU A 172 10.03 6.95 7.56
C LEU A 172 9.11 7.12 8.78
N ILE A 173 9.26 8.26 9.46
CA ILE A 173 8.34 8.71 10.49
C ILE A 173 7.37 9.66 9.82
N SER A 174 6.20 9.18 9.41
CA SER A 174 5.22 10.01 8.68
C SER A 174 4.22 10.71 9.59
N GLN A 175 3.89 10.14 10.75
CA GLN A 175 2.81 10.60 11.61
C GLN A 175 3.31 11.44 12.79
N THR A 176 2.58 12.52 13.10
CA THR A 176 2.75 13.24 14.38
C THR A 176 2.04 12.47 15.49
N ILE A 177 2.75 12.22 16.59
CA ILE A 177 2.17 11.62 17.79
C ILE A 177 1.98 12.69 18.88
N LYS A 178 0.88 12.61 19.62
CA LYS A 178 0.60 13.54 20.73
C LYS A 178 1.24 13.11 22.06
N GLN A 179 1.45 11.80 22.21
CA GLN A 179 1.99 11.20 23.44
C GLN A 179 2.81 9.95 23.07
N GLY A 180 3.91 9.72 23.79
CA GLY A 180 4.82 8.59 23.59
C GLY A 180 5.94 8.86 22.58
N THR A 181 6.49 7.78 22.02
CA THR A 181 7.57 7.83 21.01
C THR A 181 7.05 7.37 19.66
N ALA A 182 7.36 8.10 18.58
CA ALA A 182 6.89 7.71 17.25
C ALA A 182 7.53 6.38 16.85
N SER A 183 6.70 5.44 16.41
CA SER A 183 7.19 4.22 15.78
C SER A 183 7.43 4.51 14.30
N PRO A 184 8.67 4.37 13.79
CA PRO A 184 8.95 4.51 12.38
C PRO A 184 8.34 3.33 11.60
N THR A 185 7.91 3.60 10.37
CA THR A 185 7.55 2.56 9.41
C THR A 185 8.76 2.21 8.58
N HIS A 186 9.06 0.92 8.44
CA HIS A 186 10.17 0.41 7.65
C HIS A 186 9.68 -0.01 6.27
N TYR A 187 10.35 0.50 5.24
CA TYR A 187 10.07 0.22 3.85
C TYR A 187 11.26 -0.51 3.25
N ILE A 188 11.01 -1.66 2.63
CA ILE A 188 12.03 -2.49 1.99
C ILE A 188 11.66 -2.59 0.52
N VAL A 189 12.49 -2.03 -0.36
CA VAL A 189 12.36 -2.19 -1.81
C VAL A 189 12.91 -3.57 -2.16
N LEU A 190 12.03 -4.50 -2.53
CA LEU A 190 12.43 -5.85 -2.93
C LEU A 190 12.82 -5.91 -4.41
N ARG A 191 12.16 -5.11 -5.25
CA ARG A 191 12.43 -5.02 -6.67
C ARG A 191 12.14 -3.62 -7.17
N ASP A 192 12.96 -3.11 -8.07
CA ASP A 192 12.71 -1.86 -8.77
C ASP A 192 13.20 -1.93 -10.23
N ASP A 193 12.31 -2.36 -11.13
CA ASP A 193 12.64 -2.45 -12.56
C ASP A 193 12.69 -1.06 -13.23
N ALA A 194 12.10 -0.04 -12.59
CA ALA A 194 12.09 1.33 -13.08
C ALA A 194 13.32 2.13 -12.66
N GLN A 195 14.14 1.59 -11.74
CA GLN A 195 15.35 2.22 -11.23
C GLN A 195 15.08 3.67 -10.76
N PHE A 196 14.01 3.84 -10.00
CA PHE A 196 13.70 5.13 -9.41
C PHE A 196 14.80 5.53 -8.43
N SER A 197 15.13 6.82 -8.42
CA SER A 197 16.02 7.35 -7.39
C SER A 197 15.39 7.14 -6.00
N PRO A 198 16.18 6.75 -4.97
CA PRO A 198 15.69 6.60 -3.61
C PRO A 198 14.92 7.83 -3.10
N ASP A 199 15.34 9.05 -3.44
CA ASP A 199 14.64 10.30 -3.08
C ASP A 199 13.21 10.33 -3.61
N ILE A 200 13.00 9.85 -4.85
CA ILE A 200 11.67 9.82 -5.48
C ILE A 200 10.76 8.86 -4.73
N ILE A 201 11.24 7.64 -4.43
CA ILE A 201 10.46 6.64 -3.68
C ILE A 201 10.13 7.14 -2.28
N GLN A 202 11.11 7.71 -1.57
CA GLN A 202 10.95 8.22 -0.21
C GLN A 202 9.91 9.37 -0.16
N ARG A 203 10.03 10.34 -1.07
CA ARG A 203 9.11 11.48 -1.16
C ARG A 203 7.72 11.06 -1.62
N LEU A 204 7.62 10.12 -2.56
CA LEU A 204 6.36 9.52 -2.97
C LEU A 204 5.68 8.87 -1.76
N THR A 205 6.39 8.00 -1.06
CA THR A 205 5.89 7.27 0.11
C THR A 205 5.35 8.25 1.15
N TYR A 206 6.09 9.32 1.45
CA TYR A 206 5.62 10.34 2.38
C TYR A 206 4.38 11.09 1.87
N LYS A 207 4.32 11.47 0.59
CA LYS A 207 3.13 12.11 -0.02
C LYS A 207 1.90 11.22 0.06
N LEU A 208 2.04 9.91 -0.17
CA LEU A 208 0.92 8.97 -0.09
C LEU A 208 0.35 8.87 1.33
N CYS A 209 1.14 9.12 2.38
CA CYS A 209 0.67 9.14 3.77
C CYS A 209 -0.31 10.28 4.08
N PHE A 210 -0.47 11.26 3.19
CA PHE A 210 -1.45 12.35 3.32
C PHE A 210 -2.77 12.06 2.59
N LEU A 211 -2.86 11.04 1.75
CA LEU A 211 -4.00 10.81 0.86
C LEU A 211 -5.09 9.89 1.46
N TYR A 212 -5.09 9.71 2.77
CA TYR A 212 -6.12 8.92 3.45
C TYR A 212 -7.28 9.80 3.92
N TYR A 213 -8.41 9.71 3.21
CA TYR A 213 -9.52 10.66 3.35
C TYR A 213 -10.30 10.60 4.68
N ASN A 214 -10.12 9.55 5.48
CA ASN A 214 -10.77 9.43 6.79
C ASN A 214 -10.00 10.12 7.93
N TRP A 215 -8.81 10.68 7.67
CA TRP A 215 -8.01 11.37 8.69
C TRP A 215 -7.46 12.69 8.12
N PRO A 216 -7.76 13.85 8.74
CA PRO A 216 -7.24 15.15 8.29
C PRO A 216 -5.80 15.35 8.80
N GLY A 217 -4.88 14.53 8.32
CA GLY A 217 -3.46 14.55 8.68
C GLY A 217 -2.69 13.39 8.07
N THR A 218 -1.43 13.26 8.46
CA THR A 218 -0.56 12.15 8.03
C THR A 218 -0.89 10.87 8.78
N ILE A 219 -0.95 9.75 8.06
CA ILE A 219 -0.99 8.40 8.63
C ILE A 219 0.38 7.72 8.57
N SER A 220 0.58 6.64 9.34
CA SER A 220 1.86 5.91 9.45
C SER A 220 2.27 5.13 8.20
N VAL A 221 1.34 4.86 7.28
CA VAL A 221 1.57 4.11 6.04
C VAL A 221 0.94 4.79 4.83
N PRO A 222 1.32 4.43 3.60
CA PRO A 222 0.70 5.00 2.41
C PRO A 222 -0.81 4.76 2.37
N ALA A 223 -1.55 5.71 1.78
CA ALA A 223 -3.00 5.62 1.67
C ALA A 223 -3.47 4.33 1.00
N CYS A 224 -2.76 3.85 -0.04
CA CYS A 224 -3.09 2.59 -0.72
C CYS A 224 -3.07 1.39 0.23
N CYS A 225 -2.07 1.27 1.11
CA CYS A 225 -2.01 0.21 2.13
C CYS A 225 -3.14 0.37 3.15
N MET A 226 -3.40 1.59 3.61
CA MET A 226 -4.47 1.85 4.57
C MET A 226 -5.84 1.50 3.99
N TYR A 227 -6.07 1.81 2.71
CA TYR A 227 -7.29 1.45 2.00
C TYR A 227 -7.42 -0.07 1.85
N ALA A 228 -6.36 -0.77 1.43
CA ALA A 228 -6.36 -2.23 1.36
C ALA A 228 -6.65 -2.85 2.74
N HIS A 229 -6.03 -2.35 3.79
CA HIS A 229 -6.27 -2.79 5.17
C HIS A 229 -7.73 -2.62 5.59
N LYS A 230 -8.31 -1.43 5.36
CA LYS A 230 -9.72 -1.17 5.70
C LYS A 230 -10.66 -2.07 4.90
N MET A 231 -10.35 -2.32 3.63
CA MET A 231 -11.14 -3.21 2.78
C MET A 231 -11.07 -4.66 3.26
N ALA A 232 -9.87 -5.20 3.48
CA ALA A 232 -9.66 -6.56 3.96
C ALA A 232 -10.34 -6.79 5.32
N PHE A 233 -10.18 -5.83 6.24
CA PHE A 233 -10.83 -5.86 7.55
C PHE A 233 -12.36 -5.83 7.45
N PHE A 234 -12.92 -4.94 6.62
CA PHE A 234 -14.37 -4.82 6.45
C PHE A 234 -14.99 -6.08 5.83
N VAL A 235 -14.34 -6.64 4.81
CA VAL A 235 -14.82 -7.87 4.16
C VAL A 235 -14.65 -9.07 5.08
N GLY A 236 -13.50 -9.22 5.75
CA GLY A 236 -13.24 -10.33 6.66
C GLY A 236 -14.11 -10.33 7.91
N LYS A 237 -14.37 -9.16 8.50
CA LYS A 237 -15.12 -9.05 9.76
C LYS A 237 -16.63 -8.93 9.57
N THR A 238 -17.08 -8.19 8.55
CA THR A 238 -18.50 -7.81 8.41
C THR A 238 -19.20 -8.54 7.26
N ILE A 239 -18.68 -8.46 6.04
CA ILE A 239 -19.41 -8.97 4.86
C ILE A 239 -19.30 -10.50 4.77
N LYS A 240 -18.09 -11.06 4.96
CA LYS A 240 -17.75 -12.48 4.75
C LYS A 240 -18.19 -13.03 3.38
N ARG A 241 -18.31 -12.14 2.37
CA ARG A 241 -18.63 -12.42 0.96
C ARG A 241 -17.84 -11.48 0.04
N THR A 242 -17.72 -11.83 -1.23
CA THR A 242 -17.13 -10.96 -2.26
C THR A 242 -17.98 -9.71 -2.48
N SER A 243 -17.32 -8.57 -2.68
CA SER A 243 -17.98 -7.29 -2.98
C SER A 243 -18.46 -7.23 -4.44
N SER A 244 -19.55 -6.49 -4.68
CA SER A 244 -20.05 -6.22 -6.04
C SER A 244 -19.03 -5.43 -6.85
N GLU A 245 -18.93 -5.73 -8.15
CA GLU A 245 -18.00 -5.08 -9.07
C GLU A 245 -18.32 -3.58 -9.26
N GLU A 246 -19.59 -3.20 -9.17
CA GLU A 246 -20.06 -1.80 -9.29
C GLU A 246 -19.46 -0.87 -8.23
N LEU A 247 -19.13 -1.42 -7.06
CA LEU A 247 -18.57 -0.65 -5.95
C LEU A 247 -17.04 -0.55 -6.01
N SER A 248 -16.38 -1.28 -6.92
CA SER A 248 -14.91 -1.42 -6.94
C SER A 248 -14.20 -0.08 -7.14
N CYS A 249 -14.80 0.87 -7.87
CA CYS A 249 -14.25 2.19 -8.14
C CYS A 249 -14.63 3.25 -7.08
N THR A 250 -15.26 2.84 -5.98
CA THR A 250 -15.69 3.75 -4.90
C THR A 250 -15.07 3.32 -3.57
N LEU A 251 -14.83 4.29 -2.68
CA LEU A 251 -14.29 4.04 -1.35
C LEU A 251 -15.42 3.69 -0.35
N PHE A 252 -16.29 2.74 -0.71
CA PHE A 252 -17.50 2.39 0.06
C PHE A 252 -17.20 1.86 1.47
N TYR A 253 -16.06 1.19 1.63
CA TYR A 253 -15.58 0.59 2.88
C TYR A 253 -14.99 1.60 3.88
N LEU A 254 -14.98 2.89 3.55
CA LEU A 254 -14.58 3.92 4.49
C LEU A 254 -15.71 4.19 5.51
N PHE A 255 -15.62 3.57 6.67
CA PHE A 255 -16.51 3.87 7.79
C PHE A 255 -15.81 4.73 8.84
N PHE A 256 -16.56 5.68 9.41
CA PHE A 256 -16.21 6.34 10.67
C PHE A 256 -16.42 5.33 11.81
N ILE A 257 -15.53 4.35 11.94
CA ILE A 257 -15.45 3.57 13.17
C ILE A 257 -14.31 4.21 13.96
N LYS A 258 -14.64 4.74 15.16
CA LYS A 258 -13.65 5.10 16.18
C LYS A 258 -12.80 3.85 16.47
N LEU A 259 -11.74 3.64 15.71
CA LEU A 259 -10.67 2.71 16.03
C LEU A 259 -9.52 3.53 16.62
N LEU A 260 -9.79 4.07 17.81
CA LEU A 260 -8.82 4.60 18.74
C LEU A 260 -9.35 4.31 20.15
N GLN A 261 -9.15 3.06 20.57
CA GLN A 261 -8.74 2.67 21.92
C GLN A 261 -7.80 1.48 21.76
#